data_AF-A0A2S0JP93-F1
#
_entry.id   AF-A0A2S0JP93-F1
#
_cell.length_a   1.000
_cell.length_b   1.000
_cell.length_c   1.000
_cell.angle_alpha   90.00
_cell.angle_beta   90.00
_cell.angle_gamma   90.00
#
_symmetry.space_group_name_H-M   'P 1'
#
loop_
_entity.id
_entity.type
_entity.pdbx_description
1 polymer ?
#
loop_
_entity_poly.entity_id
_entity_poly.type
_entity_poly.pdbx_seq_one_letter_code
_entity_poly.pdbx_strand_id
1 'polypeptide(L)' 'MGCLTVRKEVKQRRARLINQQDHIAYLKCKGCPKRAAYDPAKKCQGCKVYRELRGIGKELEQISRLRRWNK' A
#
# COMPACT_ATOMS: atom_id res chain seq x y z
N MET A 1 1.33 -28.18 -12.32
CA MET A 1 1.25 -27.95 -10.86
C MET A 1 1.66 -26.53 -10.37
N GLY A 2 2.02 -25.56 -11.23
CA GLY A 2 2.56 -24.26 -10.77
C GLY A 2 1.57 -23.13 -10.41
N CYS A 3 0.29 -23.21 -10.79
CA CYS A 3 -0.64 -22.08 -10.67
C CYS A 3 -1.17 -21.84 -9.23
N LEU A 4 -1.25 -22.88 -8.39
CA LEU A 4 -1.77 -22.78 -7.01
C LEU A 4 -0.77 -22.12 -6.04
N THR A 5 0.52 -22.43 -6.19
CA THR A 5 1.60 -21.86 -5.37
C THR A 5 1.75 -20.37 -5.62
N VAL A 6 1.78 -19.96 -6.90
CA VAL A 6 1.83 -18.55 -7.32
C VAL A 6 0.62 -17.77 -6.78
N ARG A 7 -0.59 -18.35 -6.79
CA ARG A 7 -1.78 -17.72 -6.22
C ARG A 7 -1.70 -17.53 -4.70
N LYS A 8 -1.13 -18.48 -3.96
CA LYS A 8 -0.91 -18.36 -2.50
C LYS A 8 0.12 -17.28 -2.17
N GLU A 9 1.25 -17.25 -2.87
CA GLU A 9 2.28 -16.22 -2.68
C GLU A 9 1.75 -14.82 -2.98
N VAL A 10 1.01 -14.65 -4.07
CA VAL A 10 0.35 -13.39 -4.43
C VAL A 10 -0.67 -12.95 -3.37
N LYS A 11 -1.40 -13.88 -2.73
CA LYS A 11 -2.30 -13.56 -1.62
C LYS A 11 -1.54 -13.11 -0.37
N GLN A 12 -0.49 -13.84 0.03
CA GLN A 12 0.32 -13.49 1.21
C GLN A 12 1.05 -12.15 1.02
N ARG A 13 1.61 -11.91 -0.17
CA ARG A 13 2.31 -10.66 -0.48
C ARG A 13 1.37 -9.45 -0.43
N ARG A 14 0.15 -9.59 -0.96
CA ARG A 14 -0.91 -8.56 -0.83
C ARG A 14 -1.28 -8.29 0.63
N ALA A 15 -1.47 -9.34 1.44
CA ALA A 15 -1.83 -9.19 2.85
C ALA A 15 -0.72 -8.49 3.66
N ARG A 16 0.56 -8.80 3.40
CA ARG A 16 1.70 -8.12 4.03
C ARG A 16 1.74 -6.64 3.68
N LEU A 17 1.56 -6.28 2.41
CA LEU A 17 1.54 -4.88 1.97
C LEU A 17 0.38 -4.09 2.58
N ILE A 18 -0.80 -4.70 2.74
CA ILE A 18 -1.95 -4.06 3.41
C ILE A 18 -1.64 -3.84 4.90
N ASN A 19 -1.09 -4.84 5.58
CA ASN A 19 -0.68 -4.68 6.99
C ASN A 19 0.39 -3.60 7.16
N GLN A 20 1.39 -3.54 6.26
CA GLN A 20 2.39 -2.47 6.27
C GLN A 20 1.76 -1.09 6.05
N GLN A 21 0.81 -0.99 5.10
CA GLN A 21 0.08 0.26 4.85
C GLN A 21 -0.65 0.74 6.11
N ASP A 22 -1.35 -0.17 6.80
CA ASP A 22 -2.09 0.13 8.02
C ASP A 22 -1.14 0.55 9.16
N HIS A 23 -0.06 -0.21 9.39
CA HIS A 23 0.97 0.13 10.37
C HIS A 23 1.59 1.51 10.12
N ILE A 24 1.93 1.82 8.87
CA ILE A 24 2.53 3.11 8.49
C ILE A 24 1.52 4.25 8.68
N ALA A 25 0.26 4.04 8.27
CA ALA A 25 -0.79 5.02 8.45
C ALA A 25 -1.07 5.28 9.94
N TYR A 26 -1.18 4.22 10.73
CA TYR A 26 -1.47 4.31 12.16
C TYR A 26 -0.31 4.90 12.96
N LEU A 27 0.94 4.49 12.70
CA LEU A 27 2.09 4.98 13.48
C LEU A 27 2.58 6.34 13.01
N LYS A 28 2.67 6.56 11.69
CA LYS A 28 3.35 7.73 11.13
C LYS A 28 2.38 8.83 10.68
N CYS A 29 1.17 8.49 10.23
CA CYS A 29 0.16 9.50 9.86
C CYS A 29 -0.69 9.93 11.08
N LYS A 30 -1.01 9.02 12.01
CA LYS A 30 -1.85 9.36 13.18
C LYS A 30 -1.21 10.43 14.07
N GLY A 31 0.11 10.35 14.27
CA GLY A 31 0.91 11.28 15.07
C GLY A 31 1.51 12.46 14.27
N CYS A 32 1.10 12.69 13.03
CA CYS A 32 1.66 13.78 12.25
C CYS A 32 1.22 15.14 12.83
N PRO A 33 2.13 16.06 13.21
CA PRO A 33 1.76 17.35 13.80
C PRO A 33 1.01 18.25 12.79
N LYS A 34 1.18 18.00 11.49
CA LYS A 34 0.45 18.68 10.41
C LYS A 34 -0.88 18.01 10.06
N ARG A 35 -1.36 17.04 10.86
CA ARG A 35 -2.62 16.33 10.60
C ARG A 35 -3.83 17.26 10.65
N ALA A 36 -3.81 18.31 11.48
CA ALA A 36 -4.87 19.34 11.49
C ALA A 36 -4.88 20.20 10.20
N ALA A 37 -3.72 20.33 9.54
CA ALA A 37 -3.59 20.98 8.23
C ALA A 37 -3.70 19.97 7.06
N TYR A 38 -4.15 18.74 7.33
CA TYR A 38 -4.37 17.72 6.31
C TYR A 38 -5.62 18.11 5.51
N ASP A 39 -5.38 18.72 4.37
CA ASP A 39 -6.39 18.94 3.37
C ASP A 39 -6.39 17.72 2.41
N PRO A 40 -7.51 16.99 2.27
CA PRO A 40 -7.57 15.79 1.43
C PRO A 40 -7.36 16.08 -0.07
N ALA A 41 -7.56 17.33 -0.52
CA ALA A 41 -7.23 17.76 -1.88
C ALA A 41 -5.74 18.14 -2.02
N LYS A 42 -5.11 18.67 -0.97
CA LYS A 42 -3.65 18.88 -0.90
C LYS A 42 -2.96 17.64 -0.38
N LYS A 43 -2.72 16.69 -1.29
CA LYS A 43 -1.80 15.57 -1.08
C LYS A 43 -0.52 16.09 -0.42
N CYS A 44 -0.10 15.44 0.66
CA CYS A 44 1.14 15.76 1.36
C CYS A 44 2.35 15.29 0.51
N GLN A 45 2.55 15.88 -0.67
CA GLN A 45 3.46 15.38 -1.72
C GLN A 45 4.95 15.36 -1.27
N GLY A 46 5.31 16.23 -0.32
CA GLY A 46 6.62 16.24 0.34
C GLY A 46 6.73 15.33 1.57
N CYS A 47 5.63 14.75 2.05
CA CYS A 47 5.64 13.90 3.24
C CYS A 47 6.27 12.54 2.92
N LYS A 48 7.32 12.18 3.68
CA LYS A 48 8.00 10.88 3.58
C LYS A 48 7.02 9.71 3.73
N VAL A 49 6.06 9.82 4.66
CA VAL A 49 5.02 8.82 4.92
C VAL A 49 4.10 8.65 3.71
N TYR A 50 3.66 9.75 3.10
CA TYR A 50 2.84 9.70 1.89
C TYR A 50 3.58 9.04 0.71
N ARG A 51 4.88 9.32 0.54
CA ARG A 51 5.70 8.66 -0.50
C ARG A 51 5.82 7.15 -0.27
N GLU A 52 6.01 6.73 0.98
CA GLU A 52 6.07 5.32 1.38
C GLU A 52 4.74 4.60 1.11
N LEU A 53 3.61 5.18 1.53
CA LEU A 53 2.26 4.68 1.26
C LEU A 53 1.95 4.62 -0.25
N ARG A 54 2.40 5.63 -1.03
CA ARG A 54 2.24 5.65 -2.49
C ARG A 54 3.04 4.55 -3.17
N GLY A 55 4.24 4.22 -2.67
CA GLY A 55 5.04 3.09 -3.15
C GLY A 55 4.32 1.76 -2.94
N ILE A 56 3.81 1.53 -1.73
CA ILE A 56 3.01 0.34 -1.38
C ILE A 56 1.76 0.24 -2.27
N GLY A 57 1.07 1.35 -2.50
CA GLY A 57 -0.10 1.41 -3.39
C GLY A 57 0.21 0.99 -4.83
N LYS A 58 1.35 1.43 -5.38
CA LYS A 58 1.80 1.00 -6.72
C LYS A 58 2.13 -0.50 -6.76
N GLU A 59 2.74 -1.05 -5.72
CA GLU A 59 3.04 -2.49 -5.65
C GLU A 59 1.76 -3.33 -5.57
N LEU A 60 0.77 -2.89 -4.79
CA LEU A 60 -0.56 -3.50 -4.75
C LEU A 60 -1.28 -3.44 -6.10
N GLU A 61 -1.12 -2.36 -6.85
CA GLU A 61 -1.67 -2.22 -8.21
C GLU A 61 -1.00 -3.19 -9.18
N GLN A 62 0.33 -3.32 -9.14
CA GLN A 62 1.06 -4.30 -9.96
C GLN A 62 0.62 -5.74 -9.65
N ILE A 63 0.46 -6.09 -8.37
CA ILE A 63 -0.06 -7.40 -7.95
C ILE A 63 -1.49 -7.62 -8.49
N SER A 64 -2.32 -6.58 -8.52
CA SER A 64 -3.68 -6.66 -9.06
C SER A 64 -3.70 -6.85 -10.58
N ARG A 65 -2.78 -6.19 -11.30
CA ARG A 65 -2.59 -6.40 -12.74
C ARG A 65 -2.12 -7.82 -13.06
N LEU A 66 -1.17 -8.36 -12.28
CA LEU A 66 -0.72 -9.76 -12.38
C LEU A 66 -1.88 -10.75 -12.20
N ARG A 67 -2.83 -10.47 -11.28
CA ARG A 67 -4.04 -11.29 -11.14
C ARG A 67 -4.99 -11.21 -12.34
N ARG A 68 -5.07 -10.04 -13.01
CA ARG A 68 -5.95 -9.84 -14.18
C ARG A 68 -5.43 -10.55 -15.43
N TRP A 69 -4.11 -10.56 -15.63
CA TRP A 69 -3.48 -11.24 -16.76
C TRP A 69 -3.51 -12.78 -16.66
N ASN A 70 -3.65 -13.31 -15.45
CA ASN A 70 -3.65 -14.75 -15.18
C ASN A 70 -5.07 -15.35 -15.05
N LYS A 71 -6.04 -14.72 -15.69
CA LYS A 71 -7.47 -15.06 -15.67
C LYS A 71 -7.92 -15.41 -17.08
#